data_AF-A0A919YI90-F1
#
_entry.id   AF-A0A919YI90-F1
#
_cell.length_a   1.000
_cell.length_b   1.000
_cell.length_c   1.000
_cell.angle_alpha   90.00
_cell.angle_beta   90.00
_cell.angle_gamma   90.00
#
_symmetry.space_group_name_H-M   'P 1'
#
loop_
_entity.id
_entity.type
_entity.pdbx_description
1 polymer ?
#
loop_
_entity_poly.entity_id
_entity_poly.type
_entity_poly.pdbx_seq_one_letter_code
_entity_poly.pdbx_strand_id
1 'polypeptide(L)'
;MLVTGISTLESKRKRFLVGLTIGFIIWQVPYLASYFTSGKNHMSLSGGWMTWVSVAGSVIWAYYLIRMQLESWLLRKRREVVKALNDEYIRLIRTRSFAAGFWVLMAVIAVLFPLSFWVDISTSFVLHAALFTGVVSSTLAYMSFEKE
;
A
#
# COMPACT_ATOMS: atom_id res chain seq x y z
N MET A 1 -23.36 -22.68 -7.38
CA MET A 1 -22.05 -22.48 -8.06
C MET A 1 -21.61 -21.02 -8.11
N LEU A 2 -22.49 -20.04 -8.36
CA LEU A 2 -22.09 -18.62 -8.38
C LEU A 2 -21.63 -18.10 -7.00
N VAL A 3 -22.37 -18.41 -5.93
CA VAL A 3 -22.03 -17.97 -4.55
C VAL A 3 -20.66 -18.49 -4.09
N THR A 4 -20.31 -19.74 -4.40
CA THR A 4 -18.99 -20.34 -4.11
C THR A 4 -17.86 -19.73 -4.97
N GLY A 5 -18.17 -19.24 -6.17
CA GLY A 5 -17.21 -18.52 -7.02
C GLY A 5 -16.90 -17.11 -6.49
N ILE A 6 -17.89 -16.45 -5.89
CA ILE A 6 -17.75 -15.09 -5.35
C ILE A 6 -16.90 -15.09 -4.07
N SER A 7 -17.18 -16.00 -3.12
CA SER A 7 -16.40 -16.08 -1.87
C SER A 7 -14.92 -16.46 -2.10
N THR A 8 -14.64 -17.28 -3.10
CA THR A 8 -13.26 -17.62 -3.50
C THR A 8 -12.54 -16.45 -4.17
N LEU A 9 -13.26 -15.56 -4.87
CA LEU A 9 -12.71 -14.34 -5.45
C LEU A 9 -12.42 -13.27 -4.38
N GLU A 10 -13.31 -13.10 -3.41
CA GLU A 10 -13.12 -12.19 -2.28
C GLU A 10 -11.92 -12.59 -1.41
N SER A 11 -11.84 -13.86 -1.03
CA SER A 11 -10.70 -14.37 -0.25
C SER A 11 -9.36 -14.20 -0.98
N LYS A 12 -9.34 -14.41 -2.32
CA LYS A 12 -8.15 -14.12 -3.15
C LYS A 12 -7.81 -12.63 -3.17
N ARG A 13 -8.79 -11.74 -3.34
CA ARG A 13 -8.58 -10.28 -3.32
C ARG A 13 -7.97 -9.85 -2.00
N LYS A 14 -8.53 -10.30 -0.88
CA LYS A 14 -8.02 -10.01 0.45
C LYS A 14 -6.58 -10.49 0.61
N ARG A 15 -6.27 -11.72 0.17
CA ARG A 15 -4.90 -12.26 0.22
C ARG A 15 -3.92 -11.42 -0.60
N PHE A 16 -4.33 -10.94 -1.78
CA PHE A 16 -3.50 -10.06 -2.60
C PHE A 16 -3.28 -8.69 -1.95
N LEU A 17 -4.32 -8.07 -1.39
CA LEU A 17 -4.21 -6.80 -0.68
C LEU A 17 -3.30 -6.89 0.55
N VAL A 18 -3.43 -7.96 1.34
CA VAL A 18 -2.56 -8.24 2.49
C VAL A 18 -1.11 -8.42 2.02
N GLY A 19 -0.88 -9.27 1.02
CA GLY A 19 0.46 -9.53 0.50
C GLY A 19 1.13 -8.28 -0.09
N LEU A 20 0.36 -7.47 -0.83
CA LEU A 20 0.81 -6.19 -1.35
C LEU A 20 1.16 -5.22 -0.21
N THR A 21 0.30 -5.09 0.79
CA THR A 21 0.54 -4.18 1.93
C THR A 21 1.79 -4.59 2.71
N ILE A 22 1.93 -5.88 3.03
CA ILE A 22 3.11 -6.39 3.74
C ILE A 22 4.38 -6.20 2.93
N GLY A 23 4.38 -6.55 1.64
CA GLY A 23 5.54 -6.35 0.77
C GLY A 23 5.95 -4.88 0.70
N PHE A 24 4.97 -3.97 0.59
CA PHE A 24 5.23 -2.53 0.58
C PHE A 24 5.82 -2.02 1.89
N ILE A 25 5.33 -2.51 3.03
CA ILE A 25 5.88 -2.16 4.36
C ILE A 25 7.32 -2.66 4.48
N ILE A 26 7.59 -3.92 4.13
CA ILE A 26 8.94 -4.51 4.17
C ILE A 26 9.90 -3.74 3.24
N TRP A 27 9.40 -3.25 2.11
CA TRP A 27 10.19 -2.44 1.18
C TRP A 27 10.51 -1.05 1.74
N GLN A 28 9.50 -0.31 2.20
CA GLN A 28 9.61 1.11 2.55
C GLN A 28 10.14 1.37 3.97
N VAL A 29 9.85 0.51 4.95
CA VAL A 29 10.27 0.73 6.35
C VAL A 29 11.80 0.82 6.50
N PRO A 30 12.61 -0.06 5.90
CA PRO A 30 14.08 0.07 5.97
C PRO A 30 14.59 1.40 5.38
N TYR A 31 13.96 1.89 4.30
CA TYR A 31 14.30 3.18 3.71
C TYR A 31 13.94 4.34 4.64
N LEU A 32 12.77 4.31 5.29
CA LEU A 32 12.38 5.34 6.25
C LEU A 32 13.25 5.30 7.52
N ALA A 33 13.57 4.10 8.00
CA ALA A 33 14.42 3.93 9.18
C ALA A 33 15.85 4.43 8.94
N SER A 34 16.40 4.26 7.73
CA SER A 34 17.76 4.69 7.42
C SER A 34 17.98 6.20 7.55
N TYR A 35 16.93 7.01 7.38
CA TYR A 35 16.99 8.46 7.63
C TYR A 35 17.26 8.83 9.09
N PHE A 36 16.95 7.94 10.04
CA PHE A 36 17.18 8.19 11.46
C PHE A 36 18.46 7.55 11.97
N THR A 37 18.97 6.50 11.30
CA THR A 37 20.15 5.75 11.75
C THR A 37 21.43 6.13 11.01
N SER A 38 21.33 6.55 9.76
CA SER A 38 22.45 7.07 8.98
C SER A 38 22.32 8.58 8.99
N GLY A 39 23.30 9.30 9.57
CA GLY A 39 23.35 10.77 9.50
C GLY A 39 23.29 11.28 8.05
N LYS A 40 23.36 12.61 7.83
CA LYS A 40 23.17 13.32 6.54
C LYS A 40 23.85 12.73 5.27
N ASN A 41 24.73 11.75 5.41
CA ASN A 41 25.18 10.89 4.33
C ASN A 41 24.08 9.90 3.95
N HIS A 42 23.26 10.32 2.99
CA HIS A 42 22.36 9.46 2.23
C HIS A 42 22.98 8.09 2.02
N MET A 43 22.27 7.08 2.50
CA MET A 43 22.60 5.67 2.47
C MET A 43 23.38 5.30 1.19
N SER A 44 24.68 5.09 1.36
CA SER A 44 25.33 4.09 0.55
C SER A 44 24.62 2.78 0.89
N LEU A 45 23.72 2.31 0.02
CA LEU A 45 23.12 0.97 0.09
C LEU A 45 24.18 -0.16 0.02
N SER A 46 25.48 0.17 0.09
CA SER A 46 26.57 -0.80 0.12
C SER A 46 26.69 -1.46 1.50
N GLY A 47 25.99 -2.58 1.68
CA GLY A 47 26.51 -3.68 2.50
C GLY A 47 25.63 -4.25 3.62
N GLY A 48 24.55 -3.58 4.03
CA GLY A 48 23.74 -4.03 5.17
C GLY A 48 22.61 -5.02 4.83
N TRP A 49 22.24 -5.90 5.78
CA TRP A 49 21.09 -6.81 5.67
C TRP A 49 19.76 -6.10 5.37
N MET A 50 19.62 -4.83 5.77
CA MET A 50 18.45 -3.98 5.49
C MET A 50 18.20 -3.77 3.99
N THR A 51 19.28 -3.68 3.19
CA THR A 51 19.18 -3.59 1.72
C THR A 51 18.51 -4.84 1.15
N TRP A 52 18.95 -6.01 1.60
CA TRP A 52 18.38 -7.28 1.15
C TRP A 52 16.92 -7.46 1.58
N VAL A 53 16.56 -7.03 2.79
CA VAL A 53 15.17 -7.02 3.26
C VAL A 53 14.31 -6.10 2.39
N SER A 54 14.79 -4.90 2.10
CA SER A 54 14.08 -3.93 1.26
C SER A 54 13.87 -4.45 -0.17
N VAL A 55 14.89 -5.08 -0.77
CA VAL A 55 14.81 -5.73 -2.08
C VAL A 55 13.84 -6.91 -2.06
N ALA A 56 13.87 -7.76 -1.03
CA ALA A 56 12.91 -8.84 -0.90
C ALA A 56 11.47 -8.30 -0.79
N GLY A 57 11.26 -7.23 -0.02
CA GLY A 57 9.98 -6.53 0.08
C GLY A 57 9.46 -6.01 -1.25
N SER A 58 10.33 -5.37 -2.06
CA SER A 58 9.94 -4.83 -3.37
C SER A 58 9.55 -5.93 -4.36
N VAL A 59 10.25 -7.07 -4.34
CA VAL A 59 9.91 -8.25 -5.15
C VAL A 59 8.58 -8.84 -4.73
N ILE A 60 8.34 -9.00 -3.42
CA ILE A 60 7.06 -9.49 -2.89
C ILE A 60 5.91 -8.54 -3.29
N TRP A 61 6.11 -7.24 -3.12
CA TRP A 61 5.13 -6.23 -3.52
C TRP A 61 4.80 -6.29 -5.01
N ALA A 62 5.83 -6.31 -5.86
CA ALA A 62 5.69 -6.37 -7.31
C ALA A 62 4.96 -7.66 -7.75
N TYR A 63 5.30 -8.80 -7.15
CA TYR A 63 4.62 -10.07 -7.40
C TYR A 63 3.11 -9.97 -7.14
N TYR A 64 2.72 -9.48 -5.96
CA TYR A 64 1.31 -9.35 -5.60
C TYR A 64 0.57 -8.33 -6.45
N LEU A 65 1.21 -7.21 -6.80
CA LEU A 65 0.63 -6.20 -7.70
C LEU A 65 0.36 -6.78 -9.10
N ILE A 66 1.34 -7.45 -9.70
CA ILE A 66 1.22 -8.07 -11.02
C ILE A 66 0.13 -9.14 -11.01
N ARG A 67 0.12 -10.02 -10.00
CA ARG A 67 -0.90 -11.07 -9.87
C ARG A 67 -2.30 -10.50 -9.72
N MET A 68 -2.46 -9.47 -8.89
CA MET A 68 -3.75 -8.78 -8.72
C MET A 68 -4.23 -8.16 -10.03
N GLN A 69 -3.34 -7.54 -10.80
CA GLN A 69 -3.68 -6.91 -12.07
C GLN A 69 -4.04 -7.93 -13.15
N LEU A 70 -3.29 -9.03 -13.26
CA LEU A 70 -3.56 -10.13 -14.19
C LEU A 70 -4.91 -10.79 -13.92
N GLU A 71 -5.19 -11.12 -12.66
CA GLU A 71 -6.48 -11.70 -12.25
C GLU A 71 -7.64 -10.73 -12.52
N SER A 72 -7.45 -9.43 -12.22
CA SER A 72 -8.43 -8.39 -12.53
C SER A 72 -8.71 -8.29 -14.04
N TRP A 73 -7.68 -8.42 -14.88
CA TRP A 73 -7.82 -8.40 -16.33
C TRP A 73 -8.53 -9.65 -16.86
N LEU A 74 -8.22 -10.83 -16.32
CA LEU A 74 -8.90 -12.09 -16.66
C LEU A 74 -10.39 -12.03 -16.27
N LEU A 75 -10.71 -11.45 -15.11
CA LEU A 75 -12.08 -11.29 -14.64
C LEU A 75 -12.90 -10.33 -15.51
N ARG A 76 -12.28 -9.27 -16.05
CA ARG A 76 -12.95 -8.35 -16.99
C ARG A 76 -13.51 -9.05 -18.23
N LYS A 77 -12.99 -10.21 -18.62
CA LYS A 77 -13.53 -11.01 -19.72
C LYS A 77 -14.86 -11.71 -19.38
N ARG A 78 -15.23 -11.81 -18.09
CA ARG A 78 -16.50 -12.38 -17.60
C ARG A 78 -17.41 -11.27 -17.06
N ARG A 79 -18.06 -10.53 -17.95
CA ARG A 79 -18.89 -9.33 -17.63
C ARG A 79 -19.94 -9.56 -16.53
N GLU A 80 -20.58 -10.73 -16.50
CA GLU A 80 -21.63 -11.02 -15.51
C GLU A 80 -21.09 -11.15 -14.08
N VAL A 81 -19.92 -11.77 -13.91
CA VAL A 81 -19.25 -11.91 -12.61
C VAL A 81 -18.71 -10.57 -12.12
N VAL A 82 -18.22 -9.73 -13.03
CA VAL A 82 -17.73 -8.38 -12.68
C VAL A 82 -18.85 -7.48 -12.19
N LYS A 83 -20.05 -7.58 -12.77
CA LYS A 83 -21.19 -6.76 -12.36
C LYS A 83 -21.60 -7.05 -10.93
N ALA A 84 -21.71 -8.34 -10.56
CA ALA A 84 -22.02 -8.78 -9.20
C ALA A 84 -20.87 -8.55 -8.18
N LEU A 85 -19.65 -8.29 -8.65
CA LEU A 85 -18.48 -8.06 -7.79
C LEU A 85 -18.14 -6.56 -7.62
N ASN A 86 -18.73 -5.69 -8.46
CA ASN A 86 -18.62 -4.23 -8.42
C ASN A 86 -19.96 -3.61 -8.04
N ASP A 87 -20.57 -4.16 -7.00
CA ASP A 87 -21.78 -3.60 -6.43
C ASP A 87 -21.48 -2.23 -5.78
N GLU A 88 -22.55 -1.47 -5.57
CA GLU A 88 -22.51 -0.14 -4.95
C GLU A 88 -21.73 -0.16 -3.61
N TYR A 89 -21.83 -1.26 -2.88
CA TYR A 89 -21.08 -1.52 -1.65
C TYR A 89 -19.55 -1.44 -1.84
N ILE A 90 -19.00 -2.14 -2.84
CA ILE A 90 -17.56 -2.16 -3.11
C ILE A 90 -17.06 -0.80 -3.58
N ARG A 91 -17.89 -0.06 -4.32
CA ARG A 91 -17.58 1.31 -4.73
C ARG A 91 -17.54 2.26 -3.53
N LEU A 92 -18.48 2.11 -2.60
CA LEU A 92 -18.51 2.87 -1.36
C LEU A 92 -17.27 2.58 -0.50
N ILE A 93 -16.94 1.30 -0.27
CA ILE A 93 -15.74 0.91 0.49
C ILE A 93 -14.49 1.53 -0.13
N ARG A 94 -14.30 1.41 -1.45
CA ARG A 94 -13.12 1.97 -2.12
C ARG A 94 -13.01 3.48 -1.90
N THR A 95 -14.12 4.19 -2.02
CA THR A 95 -14.17 5.64 -1.88
C THR A 95 -13.87 6.07 -0.43
N ARG A 96 -14.46 5.37 0.56
CA ARG A 96 -14.18 5.61 1.98
C ARG A 96 -12.73 5.29 2.36
N SER A 97 -12.18 4.20 1.82
CA SER A 97 -10.79 3.80 2.07
C SER A 97 -9.80 4.80 1.50
N PHE A 98 -10.07 5.29 0.28
CA PHE A 98 -9.27 6.35 -0.34
C PHE A 98 -9.38 7.66 0.45
N ALA A 99 -10.57 8.03 0.91
CA ALA A 99 -10.76 9.22 1.74
C ALA A 99 -10.01 9.10 3.07
N ALA A 100 -10.06 7.95 3.73
CA ALA A 100 -9.29 7.70 4.95
C ALA A 100 -7.78 7.88 4.70
N GLY A 101 -7.25 7.26 3.63
CA GLY A 101 -5.83 7.41 3.33
C GLY A 101 -5.42 8.82 2.92
N PHE A 102 -6.29 9.53 2.20
CA PHE A 102 -6.11 10.95 1.90
C PHE A 102 -6.03 11.80 3.18
N TRP A 103 -6.96 11.63 4.12
CA TRP A 103 -6.95 12.41 5.37
C TRP A 103 -5.74 12.10 6.26
N VAL A 104 -5.33 10.84 6.34
CA VAL A 104 -4.11 10.46 7.08
C VAL A 104 -2.87 11.06 6.41
N LEU A 105 -2.78 11.00 5.08
CA LEU A 105 -1.69 11.64 4.33
C LEU A 105 -1.65 13.15 4.55
N MET A 106 -2.81 13.82 4.47
CA MET A 106 -2.91 15.25 4.72
C MET A 106 -2.48 15.62 6.14
N ALA A 107 -2.86 14.82 7.15
CA ALA A 107 -2.41 15.02 8.52
C ALA A 107 -0.89 14.88 8.65
N VAL A 108 -0.29 13.87 8.02
CA VAL A 108 1.17 13.69 8.01
C VAL A 108 1.87 14.87 7.33
N ILE A 109 1.39 15.32 6.17
CA ILE A 109 1.96 16.48 5.47
C ILE A 109 1.79 17.76 6.30
N ALA A 110 0.63 17.95 6.93
CA ALA A 110 0.37 19.11 7.80
C ALA A 110 1.26 19.16 9.04
N VAL A 111 1.84 18.02 9.46
CA VAL A 111 2.85 17.95 10.54
C VAL A 111 4.27 18.13 9.99
N LEU A 112 4.61 17.45 8.88
CA LEU A 112 5.95 17.52 8.28
C LEU A 112 6.27 18.91 7.73
N PHE A 113 5.28 19.61 7.17
CA PHE A 113 5.46 20.95 6.61
C PHE A 113 5.92 21.97 7.65
N PRO A 114 5.23 22.21 8.77
CA PRO A 114 5.71 23.14 9.78
C PRO A 114 7.00 22.67 10.45
N LEU A 115 7.17 21.36 10.64
CA LEU A 115 8.40 20.79 11.20
C LEU A 115 9.63 21.10 10.34
N SER A 116 9.45 21.23 9.02
CA SER A 116 10.53 21.58 8.08
C SER A 116 11.10 22.99 8.29
N PHE A 117 10.41 23.88 9.02
CA PHE A 117 10.96 25.19 9.39
C PHE A 117 11.97 25.11 10.54
N TRP A 118 11.97 24.02 11.30
CA TRP A 118 12.85 23.83 12.47
C TRP A 118 13.89 22.75 12.24
N VAL A 119 13.59 21.77 11.38
CA VAL A 119 14.44 20.62 11.09
C VAL A 119 14.68 20.53 9.58
N ASP A 120 15.92 20.27 9.20
CA ASP A 120 16.32 20.01 7.82
C ASP A 120 15.79 18.62 7.40
N ILE A 121 14.57 18.61 6.85
CA ILE A 121 13.90 17.39 6.37
C ILE A 121 14.17 17.25 4.88
N SER A 122 14.80 16.14 4.49
CA SER A 122 15.06 15.88 3.07
C SER A 122 13.76 15.68 2.28
N THR A 123 13.70 16.21 1.06
CA THR A 123 12.57 16.00 0.13
C THR A 123 12.32 14.52 -0.14
N SER A 124 13.38 13.71 -0.20
CA SER A 124 13.25 12.27 -0.41
C SER A 124 12.55 11.59 0.77
N PHE A 125 12.85 11.97 2.02
CA PHE A 125 12.11 11.47 3.19
C PHE A 125 10.62 11.83 3.11
N VAL A 126 10.28 13.08 2.77
CA VAL A 126 8.88 13.53 2.66
C VAL A 126 8.14 12.71 1.61
N LEU A 127 8.75 12.46 0.44
CA LEU A 127 8.16 11.65 -0.63
C LEU A 127 7.92 10.20 -0.18
N HIS A 128 8.92 9.56 0.44
CA HIS A 128 8.78 8.19 0.94
C HIS A 128 7.74 8.10 2.06
N ALA A 129 7.72 9.05 3.00
CA ALA A 129 6.74 9.09 4.08
C ALA A 129 5.31 9.31 3.54
N ALA A 130 5.15 10.19 2.54
CA ALA A 130 3.88 10.42 1.87
C ALA A 130 3.38 9.17 1.14
N LEU A 131 4.25 8.53 0.35
CA LEU A 131 3.92 7.27 -0.35
C LEU A 131 3.58 6.15 0.63
N PHE A 132 4.41 5.97 1.67
CA PHE A 132 4.19 5.00 2.73
C PHE A 132 2.82 5.20 3.38
N THR A 133 2.57 6.42 3.87
CA THR A 133 1.35 6.78 4.56
C THR A 133 0.14 6.57 3.66
N GLY A 134 0.13 7.15 2.46
CA GLY A 134 -1.02 7.09 1.55
C GLY A 134 -1.38 5.67 1.14
N VAL A 135 -0.38 4.85 0.78
CA VAL A 135 -0.63 3.45 0.37
C VAL A 135 -1.08 2.61 1.54
N VAL A 136 -0.34 2.61 2.66
CA VAL A 136 -0.62 1.73 3.81
C VAL A 136 -1.93 2.09 4.49
N SER A 137 -2.21 3.38 4.70
CA SER A 137 -3.47 3.80 5.31
C SER A 137 -4.69 3.47 4.42
N SER A 138 -4.59 3.68 3.11
CA SER A 138 -5.68 3.35 2.18
C SER A 138 -5.95 1.84 2.13
N THR A 139 -4.90 1.01 2.12
CA THR A 139 -5.08 -0.45 2.07
C THR A 139 -5.57 -1.00 3.41
N LEU A 140 -5.05 -0.51 4.54
CA LEU A 140 -5.53 -0.87 5.87
C LEU A 140 -7.00 -0.46 6.05
N ALA A 141 -7.39 0.75 5.65
CA ALA A 141 -8.77 1.20 5.71
C ALA A 141 -9.70 0.31 4.87
N TYR A 142 -9.27 -0.08 3.66
CA TYR A 142 -10.02 -1.03 2.83
C TYR A 142 -10.23 -2.37 3.53
N MET A 143 -9.18 -2.93 4.13
CA MET A 143 -9.25 -4.21 4.84
C MET A 143 -10.07 -4.14 6.13
N SER A 144 -10.23 -2.95 6.72
CA SER A 144 -11.10 -2.73 7.89
C SER A 144 -12.56 -2.64 7.47
N PHE A 145 -12.89 -1.81 6.46
CA PHE A 145 -14.26 -1.64 5.99
C PHE A 145 -14.81 -2.87 5.25
N GLU A 146 -13.96 -3.73 4.67
CA GLU A 146 -14.40 -4.99 4.05
C GLU A 146 -14.79 -6.07 5.09
N LYS A 147 -14.41 -5.91 6.36
CA LYS A 147 -14.80 -6.83 7.45
C LYS A 147 -16.16 -6.48 8.08
N GLU A 148 -16.60 -5.23 7.90
CA GLU A 148 -17.92 -4.73 8.31
C GLU A 148 -18.99 -5.12 7.29
#